data_AF-A0A914XAN5-F1
#
_entry.id   AF-A0A914XAN5-F1
#
_cell.length_a   1.000
_cell.length_b   1.000
_cell.length_c   1.000
_cell.angle_alpha   90.00
_cell.angle_beta   90.00
_cell.angle_gamma   90.00
#
_symmetry.space_group_name_H-M   'P 1'
#
loop_
_entity.id
_entity.type
_entity.pdbx_description
1 polymer ?
#
loop_
_entity_poly.entity_id
_entity_poly.type
_entity_poly.pdbx_seq_one_letter_code
_entity_poly.pdbx_strand_id
1 'polypeptide(L)'
;MDELKEAAIKDHYANIVKCINSLWVMDHLVTLLSLDEMDFIRKSQFTPQERTRELIAILFKKSEELRPFERFIKALEKTDTSHEIMAKAILNTYVCLLIARLKC
;
A
#
# COMPACT_ATOMS: atom_id res chain seq x y z
N MET A 1 -1.11 3.25 10.85
CA MET A 1 -2.03 2.19 10.36
C MET A 1 -2.31 1.22 11.51
N ASP A 2 -3.48 0.58 11.58
CA ASP A 2 -3.71 -0.47 12.60
C ASP A 2 -2.96 -1.79 12.32
N GLU A 3 -2.79 -2.61 13.36
CA GLU A 3 -2.00 -3.85 13.30
C GLU A 3 -2.52 -4.87 12.28
N LEU A 4 -3.83 -4.99 12.11
CA LEU A 4 -4.42 -5.97 11.19
C LEU A 4 -4.23 -5.54 9.73
N LYS A 5 -4.39 -4.25 9.45
CA LYS A 5 -4.13 -3.66 8.14
C LYS A 5 -2.66 -3.77 7.75
N GLU A 6 -1.76 -3.51 8.69
CA GLU A 6 -0.32 -3.72 8.46
C GLU A 6 0.00 -5.20 8.21
N ALA A 7 -0.58 -6.11 9.01
CA ALA A 7 -0.38 -7.54 8.84
C ALA A 7 -0.84 -8.03 7.45
N ALA A 8 -1.98 -7.54 6.98
CA ALA A 8 -2.47 -7.87 5.64
C ALA A 8 -1.52 -7.40 4.53
N ILE A 9 -0.94 -6.19 4.63
CA ILE A 9 0.06 -5.72 3.66
C ILE A 9 1.35 -6.53 3.77
N LYS A 10 1.78 -6.85 5.00
CA LYS A 10 3.01 -7.64 5.26
C LYS A 10 2.93 -9.05 4.68
N ASP A 11 1.76 -9.69 4.75
CA ASP A 11 1.50 -11.02 4.16
C ASP A 11 1.75 -11.05 2.65
N HIS A 12 1.47 -9.94 1.96
CA HIS A 12 1.67 -9.80 0.51
C HIS A 12 2.94 -9.03 0.13
N TYR A 13 3.78 -8.63 1.09
CA TYR A 13 4.84 -7.64 0.89
C TYR A 13 5.80 -7.98 -0.25
N ALA A 14 6.25 -9.24 -0.32
CA ALA A 14 7.18 -9.69 -1.36
C ALA A 14 6.56 -9.54 -2.77
N ASN A 15 5.27 -9.87 -2.92
CA ASN A 15 4.55 -9.76 -4.17
C ASN A 15 4.26 -8.30 -4.53
N ILE A 16 3.88 -7.48 -3.55
CA ILE A 16 3.69 -6.04 -3.73
C ILE A 16 4.99 -5.43 -4.28
N VAL A 17 6.12 -5.64 -3.59
CA VAL A 17 7.42 -5.07 -3.98
C VAL A 17 7.85 -5.52 -5.38
N LYS A 18 7.53 -6.76 -5.77
CA LYS A 18 7.93 -7.31 -7.07
C LYS A 18 7.03 -6.85 -8.23
N CYS A 19 5.73 -6.73 -7.99
CA CYS A 19 4.74 -6.62 -9.07
C CYS A 19 4.11 -5.24 -9.20
N ILE A 20 4.14 -4.41 -8.16
CA ILE A 20 3.52 -3.09 -8.18
C ILE A 20 4.48 -2.04 -8.74
N ASN A 21 3.96 -1.17 -9.60
CA ASN A 21 4.65 0.04 -10.01
C ASN A 21 4.22 1.20 -9.09
N SER A 22 5.04 1.48 -8.07
CA SER A 22 4.72 2.51 -7.09
C SER A 22 4.53 3.90 -7.68
N LEU A 23 5.15 4.23 -8.81
CA LEU A 23 4.98 5.54 -9.44
C LEU A 23 3.55 5.75 -9.94
N TRP A 24 2.97 4.74 -10.58
CA TRP A 24 1.59 4.81 -11.07
C TRP A 24 0.57 4.80 -9.94
N VAL A 25 0.84 4.02 -8.88
CA VAL A 25 0.00 4.02 -7.68
C VAL A 25 0.04 5.39 -6.99
N MET A 26 1.21 6.02 -6.95
CA MET A 26 1.43 7.30 -6.29
C MET A 26 0.63 8.44 -6.91
N ASP A 27 0.37 8.41 -8.22
CA ASP A 27 -0.47 9.40 -8.91
C ASP A 27 -1.92 9.42 -8.39
N HIS A 28 -2.38 8.32 -7.77
CA HIS A 28 -3.66 8.24 -7.09
C HIS A 28 -3.60 8.58 -5.59
N LEU A 29 -2.42 8.84 -5.04
CA LEU A 29 -2.15 9.10 -3.62
C LEU A 29 -1.72 10.56 -3.34
N VAL A 30 -1.83 11.47 -4.31
CA VAL A 30 -1.38 12.87 -4.21
C VAL A 30 -2.00 13.67 -3.05
N THR A 31 -3.14 13.24 -2.49
CA THR A 31 -3.78 13.88 -1.33
C THR A 31 -3.43 13.20 0.00
N LEU A 32 -2.70 12.09 -0.03
CA LEU A 32 -2.20 11.37 1.16
C LEU A 32 -0.70 11.60 1.38
N LEU A 33 0.07 11.76 0.30
CA LEU A 33 1.51 11.94 0.33
C LEU A 33 1.85 13.43 0.19
N SER A 34 2.87 13.88 0.92
CA SER A 34 3.44 15.21 0.72
C SER A 34 4.26 15.26 -0.58
N LEU A 35 4.54 16.47 -1.06
CA LEU A 35 5.43 16.67 -2.21
C LEU A 35 6.82 16.07 -1.93
N ASP A 36 7.38 16.31 -0.75
CA ASP A 36 8.69 15.79 -0.34
C ASP A 36 8.73 14.25 -0.32
N GLU A 37 7.67 13.59 0.15
CA GLU A 37 7.56 12.13 0.15
C GLU A 37 7.50 11.58 -1.28
N MET A 38 6.70 12.22 -2.15
CA MET A 38 6.60 11.80 -3.55
C MET A 38 7.91 12.00 -4.30
N ASP A 39 8.61 13.11 -4.06
CA ASP A 39 9.92 13.39 -4.67
C ASP A 39 11.00 12.45 -4.16
N PHE A 40 10.94 12.09 -2.88
CA PHE A 40 11.81 11.06 -2.31
C PHE A 40 11.61 9.71 -3.00
N ILE A 41 10.36 9.27 -3.19
CA ILE A 41 10.04 8.02 -3.90
C ILE A 41 10.48 8.09 -5.37
N ARG A 42 10.34 9.25 -6.03
CA ARG A 42 10.72 9.44 -7.45
C ARG A 42 12.22 9.45 -7.72
N LYS A 43 13.07 9.41 -6.69
CA LYS A 43 14.53 9.45 -6.87
C LYS A 43 14.99 8.42 -7.92
N SER A 44 15.75 8.91 -8.90
CA SER A 44 16.21 8.13 -10.05
C SER A 44 17.12 6.96 -9.67
N GLN A 45 17.87 7.10 -8.57
CA GLN A 45 18.77 6.07 -8.04
C GLN A 45 18.05 4.83 -7.48
N PHE A 46 16.75 4.92 -7.16
CA PHE A 46 15.99 3.78 -6.66
C PHE A 46 15.54 2.87 -7.79
N THR A 47 15.76 1.57 -7.62
CA THR A 47 15.11 0.53 -8.40
C THR A 47 13.58 0.58 -8.21
N PRO A 48 12.77 0.07 -9.16
CA PRO A 48 11.31 0.00 -8.99
C PRO A 48 10.86 -0.65 -7.68
N GLN A 49 11.58 -1.69 -7.26
CA GLN A 49 11.32 -2.40 -6.01
C GLN A 49 11.63 -1.52 -4.79
N GLU A 50 12.76 -0.81 -4.78
CA GLU A 50 13.10 0.14 -3.69
C GLU A 50 12.05 1.25 -3.57
N ARG A 51 11.61 1.83 -4.69
CA ARG A 51 10.53 2.84 -4.67
C ARG A 51 9.25 2.29 -4.04
N THR A 52 8.93 1.03 -4.31
CA THR A 52 7.75 0.37 -3.75
C THR A 52 7.92 0.10 -2.25
N ARG A 53 9.12 -0.30 -1.80
CA ARG A 53 9.43 -0.43 -0.37
C ARG A 53 9.27 0.89 0.36
N GLU A 54 9.80 1.98 -0.21
CA GLU A 54 9.68 3.32 0.37
C GLU A 54 8.23 3.79 0.44
N LEU A 55 7.45 3.58 -0.62
CA LEU A 55 6.02 3.90 -0.59
C LEU A 55 5.30 3.19 0.57
N ILE A 56 5.51 1.88 0.74
CA ILE A 56 4.90 1.11 1.84
C ILE A 56 5.38 1.61 3.19
N ALA A 57 6.68 1.88 3.34
CA ALA A 57 7.25 2.38 4.59
C ALA A 57 6.66 3.74 5.00
N ILE A 58 6.41 4.62 4.02
CA ILE A 58 5.73 5.91 4.25
C ILE A 58 4.28 5.67 4.65
N LEU A 59 3.55 4.79 3.95
CA LEU A 59 2.15 4.47 4.26
C LEU A 59 1.95 3.92 5.69
N PHE A 60 2.86 3.08 6.17
CA PHE A 60 2.81 2.56 7.54
C PHE A 60 2.99 3.67 8.60
N LYS A 61 3.76 4.70 8.28
CA LYS A 61 3.98 5.86 9.17
C LYS A 61 2.83 6.87 9.16
N LYS A 62 1.86 6.75 8.25
CA LYS A 62 0.70 7.67 8.20
C LYS A 62 -0.26 7.43 9.37
N SER A 63 -0.83 8.54 9.86
CA SER A 63 -1.91 8.53 10.85
C SER A 63 -3.11 7.75 10.32
N GLU A 64 -3.75 6.98 11.19
CA GLU A 64 -4.95 6.20 10.86
C GLU A 64 -6.13 7.10 10.44
N GLU A 65 -6.21 8.33 10.96
CA GLU A 65 -7.23 9.31 10.59
C GLU A 65 -7.22 9.64 9.10
N LEU A 66 -6.06 9.55 8.46
CA LEU A 66 -5.89 9.77 7.02
C LEU A 66 -6.33 8.57 6.18
N ARG A 67 -6.69 7.45 6.82
CA ARG A 67 -7.11 6.19 6.18
C ARG A 67 -6.12 5.69 5.12
N PRO A 68 -4.83 5.52 5.48
CA PRO A 68 -3.78 5.21 4.52
C PRO A 68 -3.99 3.85 3.84
N PHE A 69 -4.53 2.86 4.56
CA PHE A 69 -4.82 1.54 4.02
C PHE A 69 -5.89 1.61 2.93
N GLU A 70 -7.05 2.19 3.23
CA GLU A 70 -8.18 2.29 2.29
C GLU A 70 -7.81 3.10 1.05
N ARG A 71 -7.04 4.18 1.24
CA ARG A 71 -6.54 4.98 0.13
C ARG A 71 -5.54 4.20 -0.72
N PHE A 72 -4.67 3.40 -0.12
CA PHE A 72 -3.74 2.53 -0.83
C PHE A 72 -4.49 1.46 -1.64
N ILE A 73 -5.44 0.74 -1.04
CA ILE A 73 -6.29 -0.23 -1.75
C ILE A 73 -6.99 0.42 -2.94
N LYS A 74 -7.63 1.58 -2.73
CA LYS A 74 -8.31 2.32 -3.80
C LYS A 74 -7.37 2.84 -4.88
N ALA A 75 -6.13 3.18 -4.53
CA ALA A 75 -5.12 3.58 -5.50
C ALA A 75 -4.72 2.39 -6.39
N LEU A 76 -4.49 1.21 -5.80
CA LEU A 76 -4.21 -0.02 -6.55
C LEU A 76 -5.35 -0.40 -7.49
N GLU A 77 -6.60 -0.31 -7.04
CA GLU A 77 -7.79 -0.58 -7.87
C GLU A 77 -7.90 0.36 -9.08
N LYS A 78 -7.33 1.57 -9.00
CA LYS A 78 -7.40 2.57 -10.06
C LYS A 78 -6.22 2.53 -11.04
N THR A 79 -5.12 1.86 -10.68
CA THR A 79 -3.92 1.82 -11.50
C THR A 79 -4.10 0.96 -12.74
N ASP A 80 -4.30 -0.35 -12.57
CA ASP A 80 -4.59 -1.31 -13.64
C ASP A 80 -5.12 -2.64 -13.07
N THR A 81 -5.48 -3.58 -13.95
CA THR A 81 -6.02 -4.89 -13.56
C THR A 81 -5.08 -5.71 -12.67
N SER A 82 -3.76 -5.62 -12.87
CA SER A 82 -2.80 -6.38 -12.05
C SER A 82 -2.72 -5.84 -10.62
N HIS A 83 -2.77 -4.51 -10.47
CA HIS A 83 -2.82 -3.84 -9.17
C HIS A 83 -4.17 -4.07 -8.49
N GLU A 84 -5.28 -4.10 -9.23
CA GLU A 84 -6.61 -4.41 -8.71
C GLU A 84 -6.67 -5.83 -8.11
N ILE A 85 -6.06 -6.82 -8.76
CA ILE A 85 -5.95 -8.19 -8.22
C ILE A 85 -5.19 -8.19 -6.89
N MET A 86 -4.09 -7.43 -6.81
CA MET A 86 -3.32 -7.28 -5.57
C MET A 86 -4.14 -6.60 -4.46
N ALA A 87 -4.91 -5.56 -4.81
CA ALA A 87 -5.78 -4.86 -3.88
C ALA A 87 -6.81 -5.80 -3.24
N LYS A 88 -7.47 -6.62 -4.07
CA LYS A 88 -8.44 -7.64 -3.62
C LYS A 88 -7.79 -8.69 -2.72
N ALA A 89 -6.59 -9.14 -3.06
CA ALA A 89 -5.85 -10.12 -2.24
C ALA A 89 -5.54 -9.57 -0.84
N ILE A 90 -5.03 -8.34 -0.75
CA ILE A 90 -4.74 -7.68 0.54
C ILE A 90 -6.02 -7.48 1.35
N LEU A 91 -7.09 -6.99 0.72
CA LEU A 91 -8.36 -6.75 1.40
C LEU A 91 -8.98 -8.05 1.94
N ASN A 92 -8.92 -9.14 1.17
CA ASN A 92 -9.39 -10.44 1.61
C ASN A 92 -8.58 -10.95 2.83
N THR A 93 -7.25 -10.81 2.82
CA THR A 93 -6.43 -11.16 4.00
C THR A 93 -6.83 -10.34 5.22
N TYR A 94 -7.04 -9.02 5.07
CA TYR A 94 -7.51 -8.17 6.17
C TYR A 94 -8.86 -8.64 6.74
N VAL A 95 -9.83 -8.95 5.89
CA VAL A 95 -11.15 -9.45 6.33
C VAL A 95 -11.01 -10.77 7.09
N CYS A 96 -10.19 -11.70 6.60
CA CYS A 96 -9.92 -12.97 7.30
C CYS A 96 -9.31 -12.74 8.69
N LEU A 97 -8.33 -11.84 8.80
CA LEU A 97 -7.70 -11.48 10.08
C LEU A 97 -8.70 -10.84 11.05
N LEU A 98 -9.56 -9.95 10.55
CA LEU A 98 -10.60 -9.30 11.34
C LEU A 98 -11.60 -10.32 11.89
N ILE A 99 -12.08 -11.24 11.05
CA ILE A 99 -12.99 -12.32 11.46
C ILE A 99 -12.34 -13.21 12.53
N ALA A 100 -11.07 -13.56 12.35
CA ALA A 100 -10.33 -14.38 13.32
C ALA A 100 -10.24 -13.67 14.68
N ARG A 101 -9.96 -12.36 14.70
CA ARG A 101 -9.88 -11.57 15.94
C ARG A 101 -11.22 -11.44 16.68
N LEU A 102 -12.34 -11.39 15.96
CA LEU A 102 -13.68 -11.28 16.56
C LEU A 102 -14.20 -12.60 17.14
N LYS A 103 -13.60 -13.73 16.76
CA LYS A 103 -13.98 -15.07 17.24
C LYS A 103 -13.17 -15.53 18.46
N CYS A 104 -12.17 -14.76 18.87
CA CYS A 104 -11.32 -14.99 20.05
C CYS A 104 -11.73 -14.05 21.19
#